data_AF-A0A2H9QD89-F1
#
_entry.id   AF-A0A2H9QD89-F1
#
_cell.length_a   1.000
_cell.length_b   1.000
_cell.length_c   1.000
_cell.angle_alpha   90.00
_cell.angle_beta   90.00
_cell.angle_gamma   90.00
#
_symmetry.space_group_name_H-M   'P 1'
#
loop_
_entity.id
_entity.type
_entity.pdbx_description
1 polymer ?
#
loop_
_entity_poly.entity_id
_entity_poly.type
_entity_poly.pdbx_seq_one_letter_code
_entity_poly.pdbx_strand_id
1 'polypeptide(L)'
;GEDGVEKAKPMIARLVKFGILTEQTLDGILSLTTSDLLDRRLQSLVFKKGFAKSIAHARQLITHGAVTIKGRRITVPGYLVSVDEEPAVAARVSA
;
A
#
# COMPACT_ATOMS: atom_id res chain seq x y z
N GLY A 1 -20.66 7.77 -21.38
CA GLY A 1 -20.48 9.09 -21.99
C GLY A 1 -19.08 9.59 -21.72
N GLU A 2 -18.53 10.40 -22.61
CA GLU A 2 -17.17 10.96 -22.51
C GLU A 2 -16.91 11.68 -21.17
N ASP A 3 -17.93 12.32 -20.59
CA ASP A 3 -17.85 12.98 -19.27
C ASP A 3 -17.51 12.03 -18.10
N GLY A 4 -17.93 10.76 -18.20
CA GLY A 4 -17.66 9.77 -17.17
C GLY A 4 -16.19 9.36 -17.14
N VAL A 5 -15.57 9.29 -18.31
CA VAL A 5 -14.16 8.94 -18.47
C VAL A 5 -13.28 10.07 -17.95
N GLU A 6 -13.62 11.33 -18.25
CA GLU A 6 -12.89 12.48 -17.72
C GLU A 6 -12.92 12.57 -16.19
N LYS A 7 -14.09 12.33 -15.58
CA LYS A 7 -14.22 12.30 -14.11
C LYS A 7 -13.47 11.14 -13.47
N ALA A 8 -13.28 10.03 -14.18
CA ALA A 8 -12.55 8.86 -13.71
C ALA A 8 -11.02 9.01 -13.77
N LYS A 9 -10.48 9.85 -14.68
CA LYS A 9 -9.03 10.09 -14.81
C LYS A 9 -8.30 10.36 -13.48
N PRO A 10 -8.74 11.29 -12.60
CA PRO A 10 -8.05 11.52 -11.33
C PRO A 10 -8.11 10.32 -10.37
N MET A 11 -9.17 9.51 -10.46
CA MET A 11 -9.30 8.28 -9.66
C MET A 11 -8.32 7.21 -10.16
N ILE A 12 -8.25 7.00 -11.48
CA ILE A 12 -7.29 6.08 -12.12
C ILE A 12 -5.86 6.45 -11.73
N ALA A 13 -5.50 7.73 -11.83
CA ALA A 13 -4.16 8.20 -11.45
C ALA A 13 -3.80 7.88 -9.99
N ARG A 14 -4.76 8.00 -9.06
CA ARG A 14 -4.55 7.63 -7.65
C ARG A 14 -4.35 6.12 -7.48
N LEU A 15 -5.15 5.30 -8.16
CA LEU A 15 -5.04 3.84 -8.08
C LEU A 15 -3.70 3.34 -8.62
N VAL A 16 -3.21 3.93 -9.72
CA VAL A 16 -1.89 3.66 -10.30
C VAL A 16 -0.78 4.09 -9.36
N LYS A 17 -0.88 5.27 -8.74
CA LYS A 17 0.11 5.77 -7.76
C LYS A 17 0.28 4.81 -6.58
N PHE A 18 -0.80 4.18 -6.15
CA PHE A 18 -0.76 3.17 -5.09
C PHE A 18 -0.49 1.76 -5.61
N GLY A 19 -0.29 1.54 -6.91
CA GLY A 19 -0.01 0.21 -7.47
C GLY A 19 -1.16 -0.78 -7.29
N ILE A 20 -2.39 -0.29 -7.13
CA ILE A 20 -3.61 -1.10 -7.02
C ILE A 20 -4.06 -1.55 -8.42
N LEU A 21 -3.80 -0.71 -9.42
CA LEU A 21 -4.26 -0.90 -10.78
C LEU A 21 -3.06 -1.06 -11.71
N THR A 22 -3.00 -2.19 -12.42
CA THR A 22 -1.95 -2.52 -13.39
C THR A 22 -2.22 -1.88 -14.76
N GLU A 23 -3.49 -1.80 -15.15
CA GLU A 23 -3.93 -1.24 -16.44
C GLU A 23 -4.79 -0.01 -16.23
N GLN A 24 -4.46 1.11 -16.89
CA GLN A 24 -5.16 2.40 -16.75
C GLN A 24 -6.50 2.43 -17.51
N THR A 25 -7.25 1.34 -17.49
CA THR A 25 -8.51 1.14 -18.22
C THR A 25 -9.70 1.19 -17.25
N LEU A 26 -10.88 1.49 -17.79
CA LEU A 26 -12.11 1.49 -17.01
C LEU A 26 -12.44 0.09 -16.48
N ASP A 27 -12.23 -0.94 -17.30
CA ASP A 27 -12.43 -2.34 -16.92
C ASP A 27 -11.55 -2.75 -15.75
N GLY A 28 -10.30 -2.28 -15.73
CA GLY A 28 -9.39 -2.54 -14.62
C GLY A 28 -9.91 -2.02 -13.27
N ILE A 29 -10.65 -0.90 -13.26
CA ILE A 29 -11.31 -0.37 -12.06
C ILE A 29 -12.46 -1.28 -11.62
N LEU A 30 -13.27 -1.73 -12.59
CA LEU A 30 -14.44 -2.58 -12.33
C LEU A 30 -14.04 -3.97 -11.85
N SER A 31 -12.85 -4.45 -12.21
CA SER A 31 -12.30 -5.72 -11.75
C SER A 31 -11.61 -5.66 -10.39
N LEU A 32 -11.51 -4.49 -9.75
CA LEU A 32 -10.82 -4.37 -8.46
C LEU A 32 -11.51 -5.17 -7.36
N THR A 33 -10.71 -5.94 -6.64
CA THR A 33 -11.17 -6.67 -5.45
C THR A 33 -10.72 -5.96 -4.18
N THR A 34 -11.35 -6.31 -3.07
CA THR A 34 -10.92 -5.81 -1.75
C THR A 34 -9.50 -6.24 -1.42
N SER A 35 -9.07 -7.42 -1.88
CA SER A 35 -7.73 -7.95 -1.66
C SER A 35 -6.64 -7.03 -2.22
N ASP A 36 -6.86 -6.42 -3.39
CA ASP A 36 -5.91 -5.51 -4.02
C ASP A 36 -5.62 -4.29 -3.13
N LEU A 37 -6.66 -3.75 -2.48
CA LEU A 37 -6.53 -2.66 -1.52
C LEU A 37 -5.82 -3.11 -0.23
N LEU A 38 -6.18 -4.30 0.26
CA LEU A 38 -5.62 -4.83 1.50
C LEU A 38 -4.13 -5.15 1.37
N ASP A 39 -3.67 -5.49 0.17
CA ASP A 39 -2.27 -5.82 -0.13
C ASP A 39 -1.34 -4.61 -0.15
N ARG A 40 -1.86 -3.43 -0.43
CA ARG A 40 -1.10 -2.16 -0.45
C ARG A 40 -0.92 -1.51 0.92
N ARG A 41 -1.48 -2.11 1.98
CA ARG A 41 -1.30 -1.65 3.36
C ARG A 41 0.12 -1.91 3.84
N LEU A 42 0.63 -1.01 4.68
CA LEU A 42 1.94 -1.14 5.31
C LEU A 42 2.10 -2.47 6.04
N GLN A 43 1.06 -2.92 6.74
CA GLN A 43 1.03 -4.24 7.38
C GLN A 43 1.31 -5.40 6.42
N SER A 44 0.62 -5.43 5.28
CA SER A 44 0.76 -6.48 4.27
C SER A 44 2.13 -6.41 3.61
N LEU A 45 2.62 -5.20 3.33
CA LEU A 45 3.96 -4.98 2.77
C LEU A 45 5.07 -5.37 3.73
N VAL A 46 4.96 -5.05 5.01
CA VAL A 46 5.95 -5.43 6.04
C VAL A 46 6.05 -6.95 6.16
N PHE A 47 4.91 -7.66 6.07
CA PHE A 47 4.87 -9.12 6.02
C PHE A 47 5.47 -9.67 4.71
N LYS A 48 5.05 -9.17 3.54
CA LYS A 48 5.56 -9.60 2.23
C LYS A 48 7.06 -9.36 2.06
N LYS A 49 7.60 -8.29 2.66
CA LYS A 49 9.03 -7.97 2.67
C LYS A 49 9.86 -8.81 3.65
N GLY A 50 9.22 -9.67 4.46
CA GLY A 50 9.92 -10.55 5.39
C GLY A 50 10.39 -9.87 6.68
N PHE A 51 10.00 -8.63 6.96
CA PHE A 51 10.32 -7.96 8.23
C PHE A 51 9.59 -8.57 9.42
N ALA A 52 8.49 -9.28 9.18
CA ALA A 52 7.70 -9.94 10.22
C ALA A 52 7.38 -11.39 9.82
N LYS A 53 7.38 -12.27 10.81
CA LYS A 53 7.04 -13.70 10.65
C LYS A 53 5.53 -13.96 10.52
N SER A 54 4.70 -13.00 10.91
CA SER A 54 3.24 -13.09 10.84
C SER A 54 2.61 -11.71 10.69
N ILE A 55 1.34 -11.67 10.28
CA ILE A 55 0.58 -10.44 10.17
C ILE A 55 0.40 -9.73 11.52
N ALA A 56 0.24 -10.49 12.61
CA ALA A 56 0.16 -9.93 13.96
C ALA A 56 1.49 -9.30 14.39
N HIS A 57 2.61 -9.96 14.06
CA HIS A 57 3.95 -9.42 14.32
C HIS A 57 4.21 -8.14 13.49
N ALA A 58 3.77 -8.10 12.23
CA ALA A 58 3.87 -6.88 11.41
C ALA A 58 3.11 -5.70 12.05
N ARG A 59 1.88 -5.95 12.56
CA ARG A 59 1.13 -4.93 13.30
C ARG A 59 1.88 -4.42 14.53
N GLN A 60 2.45 -5.34 15.31
CA GLN A 60 3.21 -4.97 16.51
C GLN A 60 4.43 -4.11 16.16
N LEU A 61 5.22 -4.49 15.14
CA LEU A 61 6.35 -3.68 14.70
C LEU A 61 5.93 -2.27 14.28
N ILE A 62 4.79 -2.16 13.58
CA ILE A 62 4.26 -0.87 13.15
C ILE A 62 3.78 -0.05 14.35
N THR A 63 2.92 -0.60 15.23
CA THR A 63 2.38 0.15 16.37
C THR A 63 3.43 0.54 17.41
N HIS A 64 4.44 -0.31 17.62
CA HIS A 64 5.62 0.03 18.41
C HIS A 64 6.55 1.00 17.67
N GLY A 65 6.30 1.29 16.41
CA GLY A 65 6.98 2.30 15.61
C GLY A 65 8.41 1.93 15.24
N ALA A 66 8.65 0.64 15.02
CA ALA A 66 9.88 0.11 14.46
C ALA A 66 9.96 0.30 12.93
N VAL A 67 8.86 0.72 12.28
CA VAL A 67 8.78 0.90 10.83
C VAL A 67 8.89 2.38 10.45
N THR A 68 9.70 2.64 9.42
CA THR A 68 9.93 3.97 8.85
C THR A 68 9.76 3.95 7.34
N ILE A 69 9.27 5.05 6.78
CA ILE A 69 9.12 5.28 5.33
C ILE A 69 9.76 6.63 5.01
N LYS A 70 10.79 6.65 4.16
CA LYS A 70 11.54 7.88 3.83
C LYS A 70 11.99 8.66 5.09
N GLY A 71 12.47 7.93 6.10
CA GLY A 71 12.90 8.51 7.38
C GLY A 71 11.78 8.92 8.34
N ARG A 72 10.50 8.85 7.94
CA ARG A 72 9.35 9.16 8.80
C ARG A 72 8.85 7.89 9.49
N ARG A 73 8.67 7.94 10.82
CA ARG A 73 8.12 6.84 11.62
C ARG A 73 6.62 6.72 11.37
N ILE A 74 6.17 5.54 10.93
CA ILE A 74 4.75 5.28 10.67
C ILE A 74 4.25 4.25 11.67
N THR A 75 3.22 4.62 12.44
CA THR A 75 2.64 3.78 13.50
C THR A 75 1.27 3.19 13.16
N VAL A 76 0.77 3.47 11.94
CA VAL A 76 -0.57 3.05 11.50
C VAL A 76 -0.45 1.87 10.53
N PRO A 77 -0.92 0.66 10.90
CA PRO A 77 -0.82 -0.53 10.04
C PRO A 77 -1.60 -0.41 8.72
N GLY A 78 -2.70 0.36 8.75
CA GLY A 78 -3.55 0.63 7.59
C GLY A 78 -3.02 1.70 6.63
N TYR A 79 -1.82 2.24 6.86
CA TYR A 79 -1.22 3.20 5.94
C TYR A 79 -1.07 2.59 4.54
N LEU A 80 -1.64 3.23 3.53
CA LEU A 80 -1.46 2.81 2.13
C LEU A 80 -0.13 3.33 1.62
N VAL A 81 0.75 2.42 1.22
CA VAL A 81 2.08 2.79 0.74
C VAL A 81 2.03 2.96 -0.77
N SER A 82 2.44 4.14 -1.25
CA SER A 82 2.58 4.38 -2.69
C SER A 82 3.75 3.59 -3.29
N VAL A 83 3.72 3.32 -4.60
CA VAL A 83 4.76 2.53 -5.28
C VAL A 83 6.15 3.17 -5.09
N ASP A 84 6.20 4.50 -5.10
CA ASP A 84 7.43 5.28 -4.88
C ASP A 84 7.94 5.24 -3.42
N GLU A 85 7.05 5.07 -2.45
CA GLU A 85 7.41 4.96 -1.04
C GLU A 85 7.83 3.54 -0.64
N GLU A 86 7.31 2.54 -1.35
CA GLU A 86 7.58 1.13 -1.08
C GLU A 86 9.07 0.78 -0.95
N PRO A 87 9.99 1.16 -1.86
CA PRO A 87 11.42 0.85 -1.71
C PRO A 87 12.03 1.50 -0.47
N ALA A 88 11.48 2.63 0.01
CA ALA A 88 11.96 3.35 1.18
C ALA A 88 11.37 2.84 2.51
N VAL A 89 10.60 1.74 2.50
CA VAL A 89 10.09 1.09 3.70
C VAL A 89 11.23 0.33 4.38
N ALA A 90 11.58 0.73 5.60
CA ALA A 90 12.57 0.08 6.44
C ALA A 90 11.96 -0.27 7.80
N ALA A 91 12.25 -1.46 8.32
CA ALA A 91 11.86 -1.89 9.65
C ALA A 91 13.10 -2.21 10.49
N ARG A 92 13.15 -1.70 11.72
CA ARG A 92 14.14 -2.08 12.72
C ARG A 92 13.65 -3.34 13.42
N VAL A 93 14.14 -4.50 12.99
CA VAL A 93 13.83 -5.77 13.64
C VAL A 93 14.95 -6.08 14.63
N SER A 94 14.61 -6.23 15.90
CA SER A 94 15.54 -6.80 16.88
C SER A 94 15.70 -8.28 16.53
N ALA A 95 16.90 -8.67 16.12
CA ALA A 95 17.27 -10.07 15.89
C ALA A 95 17.28 -10.85 17.21
#